data_AF-A0AA43T2A2-F1
#
_entry.id   AF-A0AA43T2A2-F1
#
_cell.length_a   1.000
_cell.length_b   1.000
_cell.length_c   1.000
_cell.angle_alpha   90.00
_cell.angle_beta   90.00
_cell.angle_gamma   90.00
#
_symmetry.space_group_name_H-M   'P 1'
#
loop_
_entity.id
_entity.type
_entity.pdbx_description
1 polymer ?
#
loop_
_entity_poly.entity_id
_entity_poly.type
_entity_poly.pdbx_seq_one_letter_code
_entity_poly.pdbx_strand_id
1 'polypeptide(L)'
;MEKTRKLFQLRERLCEIADGKHEGSIPYDEANNLAVEAVVTANGGMPKATSGPMVRLCKLCRNGWIREAADEMKIVYPDLDSLEQWNKHRGHRKKERKQKG
;
A
#
# COMPACT_ATOMS: atom_id res chain seq x y z
N MET A 1 13.46 6.75 -7.37
CA MET A 1 12.12 6.61 -7.99
C MET A 1 11.53 5.21 -7.87
N GLU A 2 12.27 4.13 -8.14
CA GLU A 2 11.72 2.76 -8.09
C GLU A 2 11.19 2.36 -6.70
N LYS A 3 11.94 2.68 -5.63
CA LYS A 3 11.53 2.38 -4.24
C LYS A 3 10.22 3.04 -3.85
N THR A 4 10.05 4.32 -4.16
CA THR A 4 8.81 5.07 -3.91
C THR A 4 7.62 4.49 -4.67
N ARG A 5 7.83 4.02 -5.91
CA ARG A 5 6.80 3.34 -6.70
C ARG A 5 6.38 2.01 -6.07
N LYS A 6 7.34 1.20 -5.61
CA LYS A 6 7.06 -0.08 -4.92
C LYS A 6 6.25 0.16 -3.63
N LEU A 7 6.59 1.20 -2.86
CA LEU A 7 5.85 1.59 -1.67
C LEU A 7 4.44 2.10 -2.00
N PHE A 8 4.27 2.82 -3.11
CA PHE A 8 2.94 3.26 -3.55
C PHE A 8 2.04 2.08 -3.91
N GLN A 9 2.58 1.12 -4.68
CA GLN A 9 1.88 -0.11 -5.04
C GLN A 9 1.55 -0.97 -3.81
N LEU A 10 2.46 -1.05 -2.84
CA LEU A 10 2.18 -1.72 -1.57
C LEU A 10 0.99 -1.07 -0.86
N ARG A 11 0.95 0.26 -0.78
CA ARG A 11 -0.16 0.96 -0.13
C ARG A 11 -1.49 0.69 -0.84
N GLU A 12 -1.53 0.80 -2.17
CA GLU A 12 -2.74 0.48 -2.94
C GLU A 12 -3.20 -0.96 -2.67
N ARG A 13 -2.27 -1.90 -2.68
CA ARG A 13 -2.56 -3.31 -2.42
C ARG A 13 -3.11 -3.56 -1.01
N LEU A 14 -2.57 -2.88 0.01
CA LEU A 14 -3.09 -2.98 1.37
C LEU A 14 -4.50 -2.39 1.49
N CYS A 15 -4.80 -1.29 0.80
CA CYS A 15 -6.17 -0.77 0.73
C CYS A 15 -7.12 -1.79 0.09
N GLU A 16 -6.78 -2.35 -1.07
CA GLU A 16 -7.62 -3.36 -1.75
C GLU A 16 -7.92 -4.57 -0.86
N ILE A 17 -6.91 -5.08 -0.14
CA ILE A 17 -7.08 -6.22 0.76
C ILE A 17 -7.94 -5.84 1.96
N ALA A 18 -7.75 -4.64 2.53
CA ALA A 18 -8.55 -4.16 3.65
C ALA A 18 -10.03 -3.99 3.25
N ASP A 19 -10.29 -3.45 2.06
CA ASP A 19 -11.64 -3.26 1.52
C ASP A 19 -12.28 -4.63 1.26
N GLY A 20 -11.58 -5.56 0.61
CA GLY A 20 -12.08 -6.92 0.39
C GLY A 20 -12.34 -7.71 1.67
N LYS A 21 -11.51 -7.52 2.69
CA LYS A 21 -11.74 -8.07 4.05
C LYS A 21 -13.00 -7.48 4.69
N HIS A 22 -13.20 -6.16 4.56
CA HIS A 22 -14.35 -5.46 5.14
C HIS A 22 -15.66 -5.86 4.45
N GLU A 23 -15.64 -5.99 3.13
CA GLU A 23 -16.78 -6.41 2.31
C GLU A 23 -17.09 -7.92 2.43
N GLY A 24 -16.21 -8.69 3.07
CA GLY A 24 -16.35 -10.13 3.22
C GLY A 24 -16.04 -10.93 1.95
N SER A 25 -15.45 -10.29 0.94
CA SER A 25 -15.00 -10.95 -0.29
C SER A 25 -13.67 -11.70 -0.11
N ILE A 26 -12.90 -11.36 0.92
CA ILE A 26 -11.69 -12.07 1.34
C ILE A 26 -11.85 -12.52 2.81
N PRO A 27 -11.71 -13.82 3.12
CA PRO A 27 -11.70 -14.30 4.50
C PRO A 27 -10.63 -13.62 5.36
N TYR A 28 -10.88 -13.49 6.66
CA TYR A 28 -9.99 -12.79 7.60
C TYR A 28 -8.55 -13.32 7.59
N ASP A 29 -8.37 -14.63 7.70
CA ASP A 29 -7.03 -15.26 7.71
C ASP A 29 -6.31 -15.10 6.37
N GLU A 30 -7.06 -15.19 5.27
CA GLU A 30 -6.52 -15.00 3.92
C GLU A 30 -6.07 -13.54 3.70
N ALA A 31 -6.88 -12.57 4.11
CA ALA A 31 -6.56 -11.16 4.02
C ALA A 31 -5.27 -10.81 4.78
N ASN A 32 -5.11 -11.35 5.99
CA ASN A 32 -3.91 -11.12 6.80
C ASN A 32 -2.66 -11.70 6.12
N ASN A 33 -2.74 -12.92 5.57
CA ASN A 33 -1.64 -13.55 4.87
C ASN A 33 -1.26 -12.77 3.60
N LEU A 34 -2.24 -12.39 2.77
CA LEU A 34 -2.03 -11.58 1.57
C LEU A 34 -1.37 -10.23 1.90
N ALA A 35 -1.79 -9.59 2.99
CA ALA A 35 -1.22 -8.32 3.42
C ALA A 35 0.24 -8.47 3.89
N VAL A 36 0.55 -9.54 4.65
CA VAL A 36 1.93 -9.84 5.05
C VAL A 36 2.80 -10.14 3.84
N GLU A 37 2.33 -10.95 2.90
CA GLU A 37 3.07 -11.27 1.67
C GLU A 37 3.36 -10.00 0.85
N ALA A 38 2.38 -9.10 0.70
CA ALA A 38 2.60 -7.84 0.01
C ALA A 38 3.74 -7.02 0.63
N VAL A 39 3.79 -6.93 1.97
CA VAL A 39 4.88 -6.26 2.70
C VAL A 39 6.23 -6.94 2.46
N VAL A 40 6.27 -8.28 2.53
CA VAL A 40 7.47 -9.08 2.28
C VAL A 40 7.99 -8.86 0.86
N THR A 41 7.13 -8.90 -0.15
CA THR A 41 7.50 -8.65 -1.55
C THR A 41 8.03 -7.24 -1.75
N ALA A 42 7.37 -6.23 -1.19
CA ALA A 42 7.80 -4.84 -1.30
C ALA A 42 9.16 -4.58 -0.61
N ASN A 43 9.44 -5.28 0.48
CA ASN A 43 10.72 -5.23 1.19
C ASN A 43 11.83 -6.07 0.52
N GLY A 44 11.49 -6.95 -0.43
CA GLY A 44 12.44 -7.87 -1.05
C GLY A 44 12.78 -9.09 -0.18
N GLY A 45 11.87 -9.46 0.74
CA GLY A 45 12.04 -10.55 1.70
C GLY A 45 11.52 -10.17 3.08
N MET A 46 11.48 -11.13 4.00
CA MET A 46 11.00 -10.89 5.36
C MET A 46 11.84 -9.79 6.04
N PRO A 47 11.22 -8.80 6.70
CA PRO A 47 11.96 -7.78 7.44
C PRO A 47 12.86 -8.45 8.49
N LYS A 48 14.18 -8.30 8.33
CA LYS A 48 15.19 -8.89 9.25
C LYS A 48 15.45 -8.03 10.49
N ALA A 49 15.10 -6.75 10.42
CA ALA A 49 15.23 -5.84 11.55
C ALA A 49 14.17 -6.12 12.63
N THR A 50 14.47 -5.77 13.87
CA THR A 50 13.52 -5.85 14.99
C THR A 50 12.60 -4.63 15.07
N SER A 51 12.99 -3.54 14.42
CA SER A 51 12.30 -2.25 14.41
C SER A 51 12.35 -1.59 13.02
N GLY A 52 11.54 -0.55 12.84
CA GLY A 52 11.46 0.22 11.60
C GLY A 52 10.12 0.07 10.87
N PRO A 53 9.88 0.85 9.81
CA PRO A 53 8.54 0.98 9.26
C PRO A 53 8.03 -0.31 8.60
N MET A 54 8.86 -1.02 7.83
CA MET A 54 8.46 -2.32 7.23
C MET A 54 8.12 -3.37 8.30
N VAL A 55 8.84 -3.38 9.42
CA VAL A 55 8.56 -4.28 10.55
C VAL A 55 7.21 -3.93 11.19
N ARG A 56 6.94 -2.64 11.38
CA ARG A 56 5.67 -2.14 11.93
C ARG A 56 4.49 -2.49 11.02
N LEU A 57 4.61 -2.26 9.72
CA LEU A 57 3.59 -2.65 8.74
C LEU A 57 3.33 -4.16 8.74
N CYS A 58 4.39 -4.97 8.77
CA CYS A 58 4.26 -6.43 8.83
C CYS A 58 3.51 -6.89 10.10
N LYS A 59 3.80 -6.27 11.26
CA LYS A 59 3.09 -6.55 12.52
C LYS A 59 1.61 -6.18 12.44
N LEU A 60 1.29 -5.01 11.91
CA LEU A 60 -0.10 -4.56 11.72
C LEU A 60 -0.86 -5.54 10.81
N CYS A 61 -0.28 -5.91 9.66
CA CYS A 61 -0.88 -6.87 8.73
C CYS A 61 -1.11 -8.24 9.38
N ARG A 62 -0.14 -8.76 10.13
CA ARG A 62 -0.25 -10.05 10.83
C ARG A 62 -1.34 -10.05 11.90
N ASN A 63 -1.58 -8.91 12.55
CA ASN A 63 -2.67 -8.74 13.51
C ASN A 63 -4.02 -8.44 12.84
N GLY A 64 -4.04 -8.25 11.52
CA GLY A 64 -5.22 -7.93 10.73
C GLY A 64 -5.63 -6.46 10.69
N TRP A 65 -4.74 -5.56 11.13
CA TRP A 65 -4.91 -4.10 11.11
C TRP A 65 -4.42 -3.56 9.76
N ILE A 66 -5.02 -4.09 8.68
CA ILE A 66 -4.54 -3.90 7.31
C ILE A 66 -4.76 -2.45 6.86
N ARG A 67 -5.90 -1.86 7.24
CA ARG A 67 -6.22 -0.48 6.88
C ARG A 67 -5.28 0.51 7.58
N GLU A 68 -5.04 0.29 8.87
CA GLU A 68 -4.11 1.07 9.67
C GLU A 68 -2.69 0.96 9.14
N ALA A 69 -2.27 -0.21 8.64
CA ALA A 69 -0.99 -0.35 7.95
C ALA A 69 -0.92 0.55 6.71
N ALA A 70 -1.97 0.58 5.88
CA ALA A 70 -2.02 1.44 4.70
C ALA A 70 -1.98 2.94 5.04
N ASP A 71 -2.63 3.35 6.13
CA ASP A 71 -2.65 4.73 6.59
C ASP A 71 -1.31 5.14 7.22
N GLU A 72 -0.64 4.26 7.98
CA GLU A 72 0.70 4.50 8.51
C GLU A 72 1.74 4.75 7.42
N MET A 73 1.59 4.13 6.24
CA MET A 73 2.51 4.34 5.13
C MET A 73 2.61 5.83 4.75
N LYS A 74 1.53 6.61 4.86
CA LYS A 74 1.56 8.05 4.59
C LYS A 74 2.41 8.82 5.61
N ILE A 75 2.45 8.34 6.84
CA ILE A 75 3.18 8.96 7.95
C ILE A 75 4.67 8.61 7.86
N VAL A 76 4.97 7.32 7.68
CA VAL A 76 6.35 6.82 7.70
C VAL A 76 7.11 7.00 6.38
N TYR A 77 6.39 7.26 5.29
CA TYR A 77 6.97 7.52 3.96
C TYR A 77 6.33 8.78 3.35
N PRO A 78 6.70 9.99 3.81
CA PRO A 78 6.09 11.24 3.35
C PRO A 78 6.27 11.48 1.84
N ASP A 79 7.32 10.93 1.24
CA ASP A 79 7.54 10.99 -0.22
C ASP A 79 6.46 10.27 -1.05
N LEU A 80 5.64 9.42 -0.41
CA LEU A 80 4.48 8.80 -1.07
C LEU A 80 3.41 9.84 -1.41
N ASP A 81 3.22 10.87 -0.58
CA ASP A 81 2.21 11.89 -0.81
C ASP A 81 2.56 12.70 -2.06
N SER A 82 3.84 13.03 -2.24
CA SER A 82 4.38 13.68 -3.45
C SER A 82 4.15 12.86 -4.72
N LEU A 83 4.25 11.52 -4.65
CA LEU A 83 3.99 10.64 -5.80
C LEU A 83 2.48 10.47 -6.07
N GLU A 84 1.65 10.38 -5.02
CA GLU A 84 0.19 10.34 -5.16
C GLU A 84 -0.33 11.63 -5.81
N GLN A 85 0.17 12.79 -5.35
CA GLN A 85 -0.12 14.09 -5.96
C GLN A 85 0.36 14.18 -7.41
N TRP A 86 1.55 13.67 -7.72
CA TRP A 86 2.07 13.62 -9.10
C TRP A 86 1.24 12.71 -10.01
N ASN A 87 0.78 11.55 -9.52
CA ASN A 87 -0.10 10.65 -10.24
C ASN A 87 -1.50 11.26 -10.48
N LYS A 88 -2.08 11.96 -9.50
CA LYS A 88 -3.32 12.74 -9.68
C LYS A 88 -3.15 13.80 -10.77
N HIS A 89 -2.01 14.48 -10.81
CA HIS A 89 -1.71 15.51 -11.82
C HIS A 89 -1.53 14.93 -13.25
N ARG A 90 -0.94 13.73 -13.38
CA ARG A 90 -0.84 13.03 -14.67
C ARG A 90 -2.16 12.41 -15.14
N GLY A 91 -3.00 11.92 -14.22
CA GLY A 91 -4.36 11.46 -14.51
C GLY A 91 -5.22 12.57 -15.11
N HIS A 92 -5.05 13.81 -14.63
CA HIS A 92 -5.70 15.00 -15.17
C HIS A 92 -5.26 15.31 -16.61
N ARG A 93 -3.94 15.25 -16.89
CA ARG A 93 -3.41 15.46 -18.26
C ARG A 93 -3.87 14.43 -19.30
N LYS A 94 -4.23 13.21 -18.89
CA LYS A 94 -4.81 12.20 -19.79
C LYS A 94 -6.30 12.42 -20.07
N LYS A 95 -7.06 13.04 -19.14
CA LYS A 95 -8.48 13.36 -19.34
C LYS A 95 -8.69 14.54 -20.29
N GLU A 96 -7.78 15.52 -20.33
CA GLU A 96 -7.91 16.66 -21.26
C GLU A 96 -7.67 16.30 -22.73
N ARG A 97 -6.93 15.22 -23.02
CA ARG A 97 -6.71 14.75 -24.41
C ARG A 97 -7.87 13.94 -25.01
N LYS A 98 -8.89 13.61 -24.22
CA LYS A 98 -10.12 12.94 -24.70
C LYS A 98 -11.30 13.89 -24.93
N GLN A 99 -11.16 15.18 -24.65
CA GLN A 99 -12.23 16.18 -24.80
C GLN A 99 -12.02 17.17 -25.96
N LYS A 100 -11.07 16.89 -26.86
CA LYS A 100 -10.97 17.58 -28.16
C LYS A 100 -11.11 16.54 -29.28
N GLY A 101 -12.33 16.03 -29.40
CA GLY A 101 -12.85 15.40 -30.62
C GLY A 101 -13.88 16.34 -31.21
#